data_AF-A0A1T4JR42-F1
#
_entry.id   AF-A0A1T4JR42-F1
#
_cell.length_a   1.000
_cell.length_b   1.000
_cell.length_c   1.000
_cell.angle_alpha   90.00
_cell.angle_beta   90.00
_cell.angle_gamma   90.00
#
_symmetry.space_group_name_H-M   'P 1'
#
loop_
_entity.id
_entity.type
_entity.pdbx_description
1 polymer ?
#
loop_
_entity_poly.entity_id
_entity_poly.type
_entity_poly.pdbx_seq_one_letter_code
_entity_poly.pdbx_strand_id
1 'polypeptide(L)'
;MKALYILHHYDQETYDNNDHEKIIGVYSTEEHAEQAIERLRDKPGFREFPERWFISRMVLDKDSAWTDGFVTMRSGFFEDTQ
;
A
#
# COMPACT_ATOMS: atom_id res chain seq x y z
N MET A 1 3.71 -23.40 2.96
CA MET A 1 2.87 -22.18 2.92
C MET A 1 3.36 -21.32 1.78
N LYS A 2 2.47 -20.89 0.87
CA LYS A 2 2.86 -20.04 -0.27
C LYS A 2 2.78 -18.58 0.16
N ALA A 3 3.82 -17.80 -0.13
CA ALA A 3 3.81 -16.37 0.07
C ALA A 3 3.51 -15.65 -1.24
N LEU A 4 2.95 -14.46 -1.13
CA LEU A 4 2.75 -13.50 -2.21
C LEU A 4 3.38 -12.17 -1.79
N TYR A 5 3.75 -11.37 -2.78
CA TYR A 5 4.41 -10.09 -2.60
C TYR A 5 3.60 -9.04 -3.34
N ILE A 6 2.98 -8.10 -2.62
CA ILE A 6 2.21 -7.02 -3.23
C ILE A 6 3.11 -5.81 -3.35
N LEU A 7 3.21 -5.28 -4.57
CA LEU A 7 3.95 -4.05 -4.86
C LEU A 7 3.00 -2.86 -4.85
N HIS A 8 3.37 -1.82 -4.11
CA HIS A 8 2.62 -0.58 -3.98
C HIS A 8 3.51 0.62 -4.30
N HIS A 9 2.91 1.70 -4.80
CA HIS A 9 3.57 3.01 -4.96
C HIS A 9 2.68 4.14 -4.45
N TYR A 10 3.28 5.18 -3.87
CA TYR A 10 2.57 6.33 -3.31
C TYR A 10 2.89 7.62 -4.06
N ASP A 11 1.87 8.41 -4.42
CA ASP A 11 2.05 9.67 -5.15
C ASP A 11 2.19 10.92 -4.26
N GLN A 12 2.03 10.81 -2.94
CA GLN A 12 2.19 11.92 -1.99
C GLN A 12 2.93 11.50 -0.70
N GLU A 13 3.47 12.47 0.06
CA GLU A 13 4.20 12.21 1.31
C GLU A 13 3.30 11.67 2.41
N THR A 14 2.00 11.97 2.35
CA THR A 14 1.06 11.68 3.43
C THR A 14 0.34 10.36 3.18
N TYR A 15 0.48 9.45 4.15
CA TYR A 15 -0.29 8.20 4.26
C TYR A 15 -1.74 8.42 4.74
N ASP A 16 -2.13 9.68 4.96
CA ASP A 16 -3.37 10.05 5.66
C ASP A 16 -4.63 9.88 4.78
N ASN A 17 -4.45 9.51 3.51
CA ASN A 17 -5.55 9.10 2.65
C ASN A 17 -5.17 7.88 1.82
N ASN A 18 -5.97 6.83 1.93
CA ASN A 18 -5.78 5.56 1.21
C ASN A 18 -5.88 5.73 -0.33
N ASP A 19 -6.37 6.89 -0.79
CA ASP A 19 -6.48 7.25 -2.21
C ASP A 19 -5.12 7.51 -2.88
N HIS A 20 -4.03 7.66 -2.11
CA HIS A 20 -2.68 7.91 -2.63
C HIS A 20 -1.91 6.64 -2.99
N GLU A 21 -2.34 5.50 -2.45
CA GLU A 21 -1.74 4.20 -2.72
C GLU A 21 -2.15 3.66 -4.09
N LYS A 22 -1.18 3.16 -4.86
CA LYS A 22 -1.39 2.44 -6.11
C LYS A 22 -0.85 1.02 -5.95
N ILE A 23 -1.75 0.03 -5.96
CA ILE A 23 -1.35 -1.36 -6.11
C ILE A 23 -0.88 -1.57 -7.55
N ILE A 24 0.37 -1.97 -7.70
CA ILE A 24 1.03 -2.17 -8.99
C ILE A 24 0.87 -3.61 -9.47
N GLY A 25 0.95 -4.56 -8.55
CA GLY A 25 0.79 -5.97 -8.86
C GLY A 25 1.02 -6.88 -7.66
N VAL A 26 0.68 -8.16 -7.85
CA VAL A 26 0.91 -9.24 -6.89
C VAL A 26 1.83 -10.27 -7.53
N TYR A 27 2.92 -10.60 -6.85
CA TYR A 27 4.02 -11.42 -7.36
C TYR A 27 4.22 -12.67 -6.52
N SER A 28 4.70 -13.74 -7.17
CA SER A 28 4.98 -15.02 -6.51
C SER A 28 6.27 -15.02 -5.70
N THR A 29 7.19 -14.09 -5.97
CA THR A 29 8.45 -13.90 -5.27
C THR A 29 8.75 -12.40 -5.15
N GLU A 30 9.65 -12.06 -4.23
CA GLU A 30 10.08 -10.67 -3.99
C GLU A 30 10.82 -10.11 -5.20
N GLU A 31 11.70 -10.91 -5.80
CA GLU A 31 12.53 -10.53 -6.94
C GLU A 31 11.68 -10.17 -8.17
N HIS A 32 10.54 -10.84 -8.36
CA HIS A 32 9.60 -10.46 -9.42
C HIS A 32 8.94 -9.10 -9.18
N ALA A 33 8.71 -8.74 -7.91
CA ALA A 33 8.22 -7.40 -7.56
C ALA A 33 9.30 -6.35 -7.79
N GLU A 34 10.55 -6.62 -7.39
CA GLU A 34 11.70 -5.74 -7.66
C GLU A 34 11.92 -5.52 -9.16
N GLN A 35 11.84 -6.57 -9.98
CA GLN A 35 11.89 -6.44 -11.44
C GLN A 35 10.75 -5.59 -12.00
N ALA A 36 9.59 -5.57 -11.35
CA ALA A 36 8.51 -4.68 -11.73
C ALA A 36 8.83 -3.21 -11.42
N ILE A 37 9.48 -2.92 -10.30
CA ILE A 37 10.00 -1.59 -9.99
C ILE A 37 10.94 -1.12 -11.10
N GLU A 38 11.94 -1.93 -11.48
CA GLU A 38 12.91 -1.54 -12.51
C GLU A 38 12.26 -1.26 -13.87
N ARG A 39 11.22 -2.02 -14.25
CA ARG A 39 10.48 -1.77 -15.50
C ARG A 39 9.62 -0.49 -15.48
N LEU A 40 9.23 -0.03 -14.29
CA LEU A 40 8.22 1.02 -14.11
C LEU A 40 8.77 2.32 -13.53
N ARG A 41 9.94 2.31 -12.88
CA ARG A 41 10.52 3.45 -12.17
C ARG A 41 10.64 4.74 -13.00
N ASP A 42 10.82 4.62 -14.30
CA ASP A 42 11.01 5.77 -15.20
C ASP A 42 9.71 6.28 -15.84
N LYS A 43 8.56 5.66 -15.54
CA LYS A 43 7.27 6.11 -16.08
C LYS A 43 6.82 7.42 -15.44
N PRO A 44 6.09 8.28 -16.17
CA PRO A 44 5.50 9.50 -15.60
C PRO A 44 4.62 9.17 -14.38
N GLY A 45 4.71 10.00 -13.35
CA GLY A 45 4.11 9.78 -12.04
C GLY A 45 5.03 9.02 -11.07
N PHE A 46 5.68 7.96 -11.53
CA PHE A 46 6.54 7.13 -10.66
C PHE A 46 7.93 7.71 -10.47
N ARG A 47 8.54 8.24 -11.55
CA ARG A 47 9.89 8.82 -11.47
C ARG A 47 9.97 10.07 -10.61
N GLU A 48 8.85 10.77 -10.41
CA GLU A 48 8.75 11.94 -9.54
C GLU A 48 8.84 11.55 -8.06
N PHE A 49 8.61 10.27 -7.72
CA PHE A 49 8.68 9.73 -6.36
C PHE A 49 9.44 8.39 -6.33
N PRO A 50 10.77 8.39 -6.59
CA PRO A 50 11.55 7.17 -6.81
C PRO A 50 11.73 6.31 -5.55
N GLU A 51 11.57 6.90 -4.36
CA GLU A 51 11.74 6.21 -3.07
C GLU A 51 10.43 5.62 -2.51
N ARG A 52 9.31 5.79 -3.22
CA ARG A 52 7.97 5.46 -2.69
C ARG A 52 7.44 4.12 -3.16
N TRP A 53 8.32 3.14 -3.32
CA TRP A 53 7.96 1.76 -3.61
C TRP A 53 7.95 0.94 -2.33
N PHE A 54 6.91 0.11 -2.15
CA PHE A 54 6.79 -0.77 -1.00
C PHE A 54 6.38 -2.16 -1.45
N ILE A 55 7.07 -3.17 -0.92
CA ILE A 55 6.73 -4.58 -1.15
C ILE A 55 6.23 -5.18 0.16
N SER A 56 4.97 -5.57 0.17
CA SER A 56 4.32 -6.21 1.31
C SER A 56 4.28 -7.71 1.12
N ARG A 57 4.88 -8.47 2.04
CA ARG A 57 4.81 -9.94 2.03
C ARG A 57 3.54 -10.42 2.72
N MET A 58 2.76 -11.24 2.03
CA MET A 58 1.52 -11.87 2.54
C MET A 58 1.57 -13.39 2.40
N VAL A 59 0.83 -14.10 3.25
CA VAL A 59 0.65 -15.55 3.11
C VAL A 59 -0.64 -15.81 2.33
N LEU A 60 -0.56 -16.62 1.28
CA LEU A 60 -1.72 -17.00 0.48
C LEU A 60 -2.73 -17.78 1.35
N ASP A 61 -4.02 -17.53 1.12
CA ASP A 61 -5.15 -18.14 1.84
C ASP A 61 -5.11 -17.90 3.35
N LYS A 62 -4.56 -16.75 3.76
CA LYS A 62 -4.58 -16.25 5.13
C LYS A 62 -5.14 -14.84 5.17
N ASP A 63 -6.07 -14.63 6.09
CA ASP A 63 -6.56 -13.30 6.42
C ASP A 63 -5.40 -12.47 6.99
N SER A 64 -5.43 -11.16 6.71
CA SER A 64 -4.42 -10.22 7.16
C SER A 64 -4.64 -9.83 8.63
N ALA A 65 -5.05 -8.60 8.91
CA ALA A 65 -5.16 -8.05 10.26
C ALA A 65 -6.60 -7.77 10.73
N TRP A 66 -7.58 -7.72 9.81
CA TRP A 66 -8.96 -7.35 10.11
C TRP A 66 -9.87 -8.57 10.30
N THR A 67 -9.42 -9.55 11.09
CA THR A 67 -10.18 -10.78 11.35
C THR A 67 -11.37 -10.57 12.28
N ASP A 68 -11.35 -9.48 13.05
CA ASP A 68 -12.38 -9.15 14.05
C ASP A 68 -13.38 -8.08 13.57
N GLY A 69 -13.33 -7.70 12.28
CA GLY A 69 -14.12 -6.60 11.71
C GLY A 69 -13.46 -5.22 11.87
N PHE A 70 -14.14 -4.15 11.43
CA PHE A 70 -13.61 -2.77 11.46
C PHE A 70 -14.52 -1.78 12.19
N VAL A 71 -13.95 -0.70 12.72
CA VAL A 71 -14.69 0.43 13.32
C VAL A 71 -14.49 1.69 12.51
N THR A 72 -15.58 2.44 12.26
CA THR A 72 -15.50 3.75 11.62
C THR A 72 -15.47 4.82 12.69
N MET A 73 -14.37 5.55 12.81
CA MET A 73 -14.38 6.80 13.56
C MET A 73 -15.20 7.83 12.77
N ARG A 74 -16.38 8.20 13.28
CA ARG A 74 -17.02 9.43 12.84
C ARG A 74 -16.25 10.59 13.45
N SER A 75 -15.67 11.45 12.62
CA SER A 75 -15.15 12.74 13.03
C SER A 75 -16.32 13.60 13.53
N GLY A 76 -16.60 13.50 14.82
CA GLY A 76 -17.50 14.40 15.53
C GLY A 76 -16.74 15.67 15.89
N PHE A 77 -17.25 16.80 15.42
CA PHE A 77 -16.89 18.14 15.90
C PHE A 77 -16.85 18.15 17.43
N PHE A 78 -15.71 18.53 18.00
CA PHE A 78 -15.67 18.98 19.39
C PHE A 78 -16.14 20.44 19.42
N GLU A 79 -17.45 20.64 19.37
CA GLU A 79 -18.07 21.80 20.03
C GLU A 79 -18.64 21.27 21.34
N ASP A 80 -17.95 21.53 22.45
CA ASP A 80 -18.49 22.45 23.45
C ASP A 80 -17.58 22.63 24.67
N THR A 81 -17.20 23.90 24.86
CA THR A 81 -17.21 24.69 26.10
C THR A 81 -16.80 24.05 27.44
N GLN A 82 -15.68 24.57 27.99
CA GLN A 82 -15.70 25.28 29.28
C GLN A 82 -14.83 26.53 29.21
#